data_AF-A0A0Q7WFF0-F1
#
_entry.id   AF-A0A0Q7WFF0-F1
#
_cell.length_a   1.000
_cell.length_b   1.000
_cell.length_c   1.000
_cell.angle_alpha   90.00
_cell.angle_beta   90.00
_cell.angle_gamma   90.00
#
_symmetry.space_group_name_H-M   'P 1'
#
loop_
_entity.id
_entity.type
_entity.pdbx_description
1 polymer ?
#
loop_
_entity_poly.entity_id
_entity_poly.type
_entity_poly.pdbx_seq_one_letter_code
_entity_poly.pdbx_strand_id
1 'polypeptide(L)'
;MDIRFKDELASMPDLRHRLRRLRWFRATFRASARAVTEAYGIRFVIDDAKLTRAFLDWIEIAEADKKFAEIDRADFIVFAAGLVLRELIRQDPAKATGEVSRQNDEAAGQESTEEIVRFWPEGFLYTNYCVSAVAAIHEQEFGTAPTIDKCADDLRTWWSYRENVTEMPAYAVAFLDRFLGSEPNWVSPDHVPSRRAMRQMLQSLSGQPATGLPTQ
;
A
#
# COMPACT_ATOMS: atom_id res chain seq x y z
N MET A 1 0.93 -17.39 -34.30
CA MET A 1 1.66 -17.01 -33.08
C MET A 1 2.07 -15.56 -33.25
N ASP A 2 1.46 -14.64 -32.49
CA ASP A 2 1.69 -13.20 -32.69
C ASP A 2 3.04 -12.81 -32.07
N ILE A 3 3.96 -12.40 -32.93
CA ILE A 3 5.37 -12.14 -32.59
C ILE A 3 5.56 -10.68 -32.12
N ARG A 4 4.55 -9.82 -32.31
CA ARG A 4 4.59 -8.40 -31.92
C ARG A 4 4.78 -8.22 -30.41
N PHE A 5 4.17 -9.10 -29.62
CA PHE A 5 4.34 -9.12 -28.16
C PHE A 5 5.77 -9.52 -27.73
N LYS A 6 6.43 -10.39 -28.51
CA LYS A 6 7.84 -10.73 -28.27
C LYS A 6 8.76 -9.54 -28.55
N ASP A 7 8.47 -8.76 -29.59
CA ASP A 7 9.28 -7.60 -29.97
C ASP A 7 9.13 -6.45 -28.95
N GLU A 8 7.92 -6.22 -28.42
CA GLU A 8 7.70 -5.31 -27.28
C GLU A 8 8.45 -5.78 -26.03
N LEU A 9 8.34 -7.05 -25.66
CA LEU A 9 9.06 -7.61 -24.50
C LEU A 9 10.58 -7.51 -24.65
N ALA A 10 11.10 -7.70 -25.86
CA ALA A 10 12.53 -7.59 -26.15
C ALA A 10 13.06 -6.15 -26.03
N SER A 11 12.19 -5.15 -26.22
CA SER A 11 12.54 -3.73 -26.03
C SER A 11 12.52 -3.28 -24.57
N MET A 12 11.96 -4.10 -23.66
CA MET A 12 11.89 -3.75 -22.23
C MET A 12 13.24 -3.95 -21.54
N PRO A 13 13.88 -2.89 -21.01
CA PRO A 13 15.09 -3.04 -20.22
C PRO A 13 14.81 -3.86 -18.96
N ASP A 14 15.73 -4.76 -18.64
CA ASP A 14 15.70 -5.64 -17.46
C ASP A 14 14.46 -6.55 -17.35
N LEU A 15 13.92 -7.00 -18.48
CA LEU A 15 12.75 -7.89 -18.55
C LEU A 15 12.80 -9.04 -17.55
N ARG A 16 13.94 -9.75 -17.45
CA ARG A 16 14.11 -10.87 -16.50
C ARG A 16 13.89 -10.44 -15.05
N HIS A 17 14.44 -9.29 -14.67
CA HIS A 17 14.30 -8.77 -13.31
C HIS A 17 12.85 -8.37 -13.02
N ARG A 18 12.21 -7.67 -13.97
CA ARG A 18 10.79 -7.28 -13.89
C ARG A 18 9.86 -8.49 -13.77
N LEU A 19 10.07 -9.54 -14.57
CA LEU A 19 9.30 -10.78 -14.50
C LEU A 19 9.47 -11.50 -13.15
N ARG A 20 10.68 -11.49 -12.58
CA ARG A 20 10.94 -12.05 -11.26
C ARG A 20 10.19 -11.28 -10.18
N ARG A 21 10.22 -9.93 -10.22
CA ARG A 21 9.48 -9.07 -9.28
C ARG A 21 7.97 -9.30 -9.39
N LEU A 22 7.42 -9.37 -10.60
CA LEU A 22 6.01 -9.67 -10.82
C LEU A 22 5.61 -11.04 -10.24
N ARG A 23 6.43 -12.06 -10.43
CA ARG A 23 6.18 -13.40 -9.87
C ARG A 23 6.14 -13.37 -8.35
N TRP A 24 7.08 -12.67 -7.72
CA TRP A 24 7.09 -12.51 -6.26
C TRP A 24 5.87 -11.73 -5.77
N PHE A 25 5.55 -10.61 -6.41
CA PHE A 25 4.37 -9.80 -6.09
C PHE A 25 3.07 -10.61 -6.12
N ARG A 26 2.85 -11.42 -7.17
CA ARG A 26 1.67 -12.30 -7.25
C ARG A 26 1.67 -13.36 -6.15
N ALA A 27 2.84 -13.94 -5.85
CA ALA A 27 2.96 -14.97 -4.83
C ALA A 27 2.69 -14.44 -3.42
N THR A 28 3.25 -13.29 -3.06
CA THR A 28 3.09 -12.66 -1.74
C THR A 28 1.68 -12.11 -1.55
N PHE A 29 1.09 -11.51 -2.59
CA PHE A 29 -0.31 -11.06 -2.53
C PHE A 29 -1.27 -12.23 -2.29
N ARG A 30 -1.09 -13.36 -2.98
CA ARG A 30 -1.88 -14.58 -2.75
C ARG A 30 -1.64 -15.19 -1.37
N ALA A 31 -0.43 -15.09 -0.84
CA ALA A 31 -0.14 -15.52 0.53
C ALA A 31 -0.88 -14.66 1.57
N SER A 32 -0.91 -13.33 1.36
CA SER A 32 -1.69 -12.43 2.21
C SER A 32 -3.19 -12.74 2.14
N ALA A 33 -3.74 -12.99 0.95
CA ALA A 33 -5.15 -13.40 0.81
C ALA A 33 -5.47 -14.69 1.58
N ARG A 34 -4.58 -15.70 1.54
CA ARG A 34 -4.73 -16.93 2.33
C ARG A 34 -4.67 -16.65 3.83
N ALA A 35 -3.74 -15.83 4.28
CA ALA A 35 -3.63 -15.45 5.68
C ALA A 35 -4.91 -14.73 6.18
N VAL A 36 -5.49 -13.83 5.37
CA VAL A 36 -6.78 -13.19 5.67
C VAL A 36 -7.93 -14.22 5.69
N THR A 37 -7.93 -15.19 4.78
CA THR A 37 -8.92 -16.29 4.80
C THR A 37 -8.81 -17.13 6.07
N GLU A 38 -7.60 -17.51 6.48
CA GLU A 38 -7.36 -18.28 7.71
C GLU A 38 -7.74 -17.47 8.95
N ALA A 39 -7.41 -16.18 8.97
CA ALA A 39 -7.60 -15.30 10.10
C ALA A 39 -9.01 -14.72 10.23
N TYR A 40 -9.85 -14.72 9.18
CA TYR A 40 -11.18 -14.07 9.20
C TYR A 40 -12.28 -14.85 8.47
N GLY A 41 -11.97 -15.98 7.83
CA GLY A 41 -12.94 -16.79 7.11
C GLY A 41 -13.39 -16.20 5.77
N ILE A 42 -12.78 -15.12 5.27
CA ILE A 42 -13.14 -14.53 3.97
C ILE A 42 -12.30 -15.13 2.84
N ARG A 43 -12.94 -15.75 1.85
CA ARG A 43 -12.26 -16.23 0.64
C ARG A 43 -12.25 -15.18 -0.45
N PHE A 44 -11.17 -15.17 -1.24
CA PHE A 44 -11.01 -14.26 -2.36
C PHE A 44 -10.79 -15.02 -3.68
N VAL A 45 -11.44 -14.57 -4.74
CA VAL A 45 -11.04 -14.84 -6.11
C VAL A 45 -10.15 -13.70 -6.58
N ILE A 46 -9.00 -14.04 -7.17
CA ILE A 46 -7.99 -13.07 -7.62
C ILE A 46 -7.87 -13.15 -9.14
N ASP A 47 -8.14 -12.03 -9.80
CA ASP A 47 -7.91 -11.79 -11.21
C ASP A 47 -6.43 -11.45 -11.46
N ASP A 48 -5.71 -12.39 -12.07
CA ASP A 48 -4.29 -12.24 -12.36
C ASP A 48 -3.97 -11.15 -13.38
N ALA A 49 -4.89 -10.85 -14.31
CA ALA A 49 -4.69 -9.80 -15.30
C ALA A 49 -4.74 -8.43 -14.62
N LYS A 50 -5.74 -8.19 -13.78
CA LYS A 50 -5.85 -6.96 -12.96
C LYS A 50 -4.69 -6.83 -11.98
N LEU A 51 -4.29 -7.92 -11.31
CA LEU A 51 -3.17 -7.90 -10.37
C LEU A 51 -1.86 -7.57 -11.08
N THR A 52 -1.66 -8.11 -12.28
CA THR A 52 -0.50 -7.79 -13.12
C THR A 52 -0.54 -6.34 -13.57
N ARG A 53 -1.71 -5.82 -13.95
CA ARG A 53 -1.87 -4.41 -14.33
C ARG A 53 -1.54 -3.48 -13.17
N ALA A 54 -2.00 -3.77 -11.96
CA ALA A 54 -1.68 -2.99 -10.76
C ALA A 54 -0.16 -2.94 -10.51
N PHE A 55 0.54 -4.07 -10.65
CA PHE A 55 2.00 -4.11 -10.54
C PHE A 55 2.70 -3.25 -11.59
N LEU A 56 2.27 -3.33 -12.84
CA LEU A 56 2.88 -2.60 -13.95
C LEU A 56 2.66 -1.08 -13.81
N ASP A 57 1.45 -0.67 -13.46
CA ASP A 57 1.14 0.75 -13.23
C ASP A 57 1.91 1.31 -12.03
N TRP A 58 2.08 0.52 -10.98
CA TRP A 58 2.88 0.90 -9.82
C TRP A 58 4.37 1.03 -10.14
N ILE A 59 4.94 0.04 -10.82
CA ILE A 59 6.40 -0.04 -10.96
C ILE A 59 6.95 1.11 -11.80
N GLU A 60 6.20 1.55 -12.81
CA GLU A 60 6.58 2.68 -13.65
C GLU A 60 6.73 3.97 -12.83
N ILE A 61 5.80 4.21 -11.90
CA ILE A 61 5.78 5.41 -11.05
C ILE A 61 6.88 5.31 -9.99
N ALA A 62 7.02 4.15 -9.34
CA ALA A 62 8.05 3.95 -8.33
C ALA A 62 9.48 4.08 -8.90
N GLU A 63 9.73 3.63 -10.14
CA GLU A 63 11.04 3.77 -10.79
C GLU A 63 11.33 5.22 -11.19
N ALA A 64 10.32 6.02 -11.55
CA ALA A 64 10.48 7.44 -11.86
C ALA A 64 10.92 8.25 -10.64
N ASP A 65 10.42 7.87 -9.45
CA ASP A 65 10.68 8.57 -8.19
C ASP A 65 11.79 7.94 -7.33
N LYS A 66 12.44 6.87 -7.80
CA LYS A 66 13.43 6.11 -6.99
C LYS A 66 14.59 6.93 -6.42
N LYS A 67 14.93 8.07 -7.04
CA LYS A 67 15.96 9.00 -6.56
C LYS A 67 15.65 9.53 -5.15
N PHE A 68 14.38 9.60 -4.76
CA PHE A 68 13.98 10.04 -3.42
C PHE A 68 14.32 9.01 -2.33
N ALA A 69 14.55 7.74 -2.70
CA ALA A 69 15.04 6.73 -1.76
C ALA A 69 16.46 7.03 -1.25
N GLU A 70 17.24 7.84 -1.96
CA GLU A 70 18.57 8.29 -1.53
C GLU A 70 18.49 9.42 -0.49
N ILE A 71 17.35 10.11 -0.40
CA ILE A 71 17.10 11.21 0.54
C ILE A 71 16.56 10.66 1.85
N ASP A 72 15.50 9.86 1.79
CA ASP A 72 14.95 9.15 2.94
C ASP A 72 14.36 7.81 2.48
N ARG A 73 15.15 6.76 2.68
CA ARG A 73 14.78 5.40 2.26
C ARG A 73 13.58 4.86 3.04
N ALA A 74 13.50 5.15 4.34
CA ALA A 74 12.44 4.63 5.20
C ALA A 74 11.07 5.23 4.82
N ASP A 75 11.01 6.54 4.57
CA ASP A 75 9.78 7.20 4.11
C ASP A 75 9.43 6.79 2.67
N PHE A 76 10.43 6.64 1.78
CA PHE A 76 10.19 6.22 0.41
C PHE A 76 9.58 4.81 0.32
N ILE A 77 9.95 3.89 1.22
CA ILE A 77 9.34 2.55 1.29
C ILE A 77 7.84 2.65 1.61
N VAL A 78 7.45 3.48 2.58
CA VAL A 78 6.04 3.73 2.91
C VAL A 78 5.31 4.31 1.71
N PHE A 79 5.88 5.34 1.08
CA PHE A 79 5.30 5.96 -0.10
C PHE A 79 5.11 4.96 -1.24
N ALA A 80 6.13 4.16 -1.55
CA ALA A 80 6.07 3.17 -2.62
C ALA A 80 4.98 2.12 -2.35
N ALA A 81 4.78 1.72 -1.08
CA ALA A 81 3.68 0.85 -0.69
C ALA A 81 2.31 1.54 -0.82
N GLY A 82 2.23 2.84 -0.54
CA GLY A 82 1.03 3.65 -0.79
C GLY A 82 0.65 3.68 -2.27
N LEU A 83 1.63 3.76 -3.17
CA LEU A 83 1.39 3.66 -4.61
C LEU A 83 0.89 2.26 -5.01
N VAL A 84 1.43 1.18 -4.43
CA VAL A 84 0.89 -0.17 -4.63
C VAL A 84 -0.58 -0.22 -4.20
N LEU A 85 -0.90 0.32 -3.03
CA LEU A 85 -2.25 0.33 -2.48
C LEU A 85 -3.23 1.08 -3.38
N ARG A 86 -2.83 2.26 -3.88
CA ARG A 86 -3.58 3.03 -4.88
C ARG A 86 -3.90 2.18 -6.11
N GLU A 87 -2.91 1.49 -6.68
CA GLU A 87 -3.12 0.68 -7.88
C GLU A 87 -3.96 -0.58 -7.60
N LEU A 88 -3.81 -1.21 -6.44
CA LEU A 88 -4.65 -2.34 -6.03
C LEU A 88 -6.12 -1.92 -5.89
N ILE A 89 -6.40 -0.76 -5.27
CA ILE A 89 -7.76 -0.22 -5.17
C ILE A 89 -8.31 0.12 -6.55
N ARG A 90 -7.53 0.80 -7.39
CA ARG A 90 -7.97 1.24 -8.71
C ARG A 90 -8.26 0.07 -9.67
N GLN A 91 -7.42 -0.96 -9.64
CA GLN A 91 -7.57 -2.13 -10.52
C GLN A 91 -8.54 -3.17 -9.94
N ASP A 92 -8.66 -3.20 -8.62
CA ASP A 92 -9.59 -4.05 -7.88
C ASP A 92 -9.46 -5.53 -8.29
N PRO A 93 -8.28 -6.15 -8.06
CA PRO A 93 -7.96 -7.49 -8.56
C PRO A 93 -8.54 -8.63 -7.72
N ALA A 94 -9.03 -8.38 -6.51
CA ALA A 94 -9.61 -9.42 -5.65
C ALA A 94 -11.11 -9.19 -5.46
N LYS A 95 -11.85 -10.28 -5.28
CA LYS A 95 -13.27 -10.27 -4.92
C LYS A 95 -13.58 -11.29 -3.86
N ALA A 96 -14.23 -10.85 -2.78
CA ALA A 96 -14.70 -11.73 -1.73
C ALA A 96 -15.81 -12.65 -2.26
N THR A 97 -15.72 -13.95 -1.98
CA THR A 97 -16.69 -14.97 -2.45
C THR A 97 -17.47 -15.61 -1.31
N GLY A 98 -17.89 -14.79 -0.34
CA GLY A 98 -18.65 -15.20 0.84
C GLY A 98 -17.80 -15.71 2.00
N GLU A 99 -18.43 -15.79 3.17
CA GLU A 99 -17.82 -16.21 4.43
C GLU A 99 -17.73 -17.74 4.52
N VAL A 100 -16.67 -18.23 5.15
CA VAL A 100 -16.59 -19.60 5.69
C VAL A 100 -16.96 -19.51 7.15
N SER A 101 -17.96 -20.30 7.59
CA SER A 101 -18.33 -20.39 9.00
C SER A 101 -17.10 -20.71 9.84
N ARG A 102 -16.69 -19.77 10.70
CA ARG A 102 -15.66 -20.03 11.70
C ARG A 102 -16.24 -20.91 12.80
N GLN A 103 -15.48 -21.93 13.20
CA GLN A 103 -15.66 -22.57 14.49
C GLN A 103 -14.86 -21.74 15.50
N ASN A 104 -15.57 -21.20 16.50
CA ASN A 104 -15.18 -20.43 17.70
C ASN A 104 -13.69 -20.13 17.98
N ASP A 105 -13.37 -18.90 18.39
CA ASP A 105 -12.98 -18.59 19.79
C ASP A 105 -12.72 -17.09 20.01
N GLU A 106 -12.86 -16.69 21.28
CA GLU A 106 -12.98 -15.35 21.85
C GLU A 106 -11.69 -14.49 21.81
N ALA A 107 -11.78 -13.23 21.37
CA ALA A 107 -10.99 -12.11 21.92
C ALA A 107 -11.64 -10.75 21.58
N ALA A 108 -11.91 -9.93 22.59
CA ALA A 108 -12.57 -8.61 22.48
C ALA A 108 -11.82 -7.55 21.63
N GLY A 109 -10.63 -7.86 21.09
CA GLY A 109 -9.93 -7.04 20.09
C GLY A 109 -10.12 -7.51 18.64
N GLN A 110 -10.58 -8.75 18.44
CA GLN A 110 -10.91 -9.30 17.12
C GLN A 110 -12.24 -8.75 16.61
N GLU A 111 -13.16 -8.34 17.49
CA GLU A 111 -14.49 -7.90 17.10
C GLU A 111 -14.46 -6.65 16.19
N SER A 112 -13.65 -5.63 16.53
CA SER A 112 -13.51 -4.43 15.69
C SER A 112 -12.84 -4.73 14.33
N THR A 113 -11.82 -5.59 14.32
CA THR A 113 -11.13 -5.97 13.08
C THR A 113 -12.01 -6.86 12.21
N GLU A 114 -12.78 -7.78 12.79
CA GLU A 114 -13.74 -8.61 12.06
C GLU A 114 -14.84 -7.76 11.42
N GLU A 115 -15.35 -6.75 12.13
CA GLU A 115 -16.31 -5.80 11.56
C GLU A 115 -15.74 -5.05 10.37
N ILE A 116 -14.50 -4.57 10.45
CA ILE A 116 -13.79 -3.93 9.35
C ILE A 116 -13.63 -4.88 8.16
N VAL A 117 -13.20 -6.11 8.42
CA VAL A 117 -13.00 -7.13 7.38
C VAL A 117 -14.31 -7.46 6.68
N ARG A 118 -15.42 -7.58 7.42
CA ARG A 118 -16.76 -7.80 6.85
C ARG A 118 -17.28 -6.57 6.08
N PHE A 119 -16.98 -5.37 6.56
CA PHE A 119 -17.42 -4.11 5.96
C PHE A 119 -16.81 -3.88 4.57
N TRP A 120 -15.50 -4.12 4.41
CA TRP A 120 -14.81 -3.95 3.14
C TRP A 120 -13.65 -4.94 2.98
N PRO A 121 -13.93 -6.20 2.62
CA PRO A 121 -12.91 -7.25 2.61
C PRO A 121 -11.76 -6.99 1.63
N GLU A 122 -12.07 -6.48 0.44
CA GLU A 122 -11.07 -6.16 -0.57
C GLU A 122 -10.14 -5.03 -0.11
N GLY A 123 -10.71 -3.95 0.42
CA GLY A 123 -9.92 -2.85 0.95
C GLY A 123 -9.05 -3.28 2.13
N PHE A 124 -9.57 -4.15 2.99
CA PHE A 124 -8.79 -4.74 4.08
C PHE A 124 -7.63 -5.57 3.54
N LEU A 125 -7.88 -6.48 2.59
CA LEU A 125 -6.84 -7.29 1.97
C LEU A 125 -5.71 -6.44 1.37
N TYR A 126 -6.06 -5.42 0.58
CA TYR A 126 -5.06 -4.56 -0.07
C TYR A 126 -4.24 -3.77 0.95
N THR A 127 -4.92 -3.20 1.96
CA THR A 127 -4.29 -2.39 3.01
C THR A 127 -3.39 -3.24 3.89
N ASN A 128 -3.90 -4.38 4.37
CA ASN A 128 -3.15 -5.33 5.19
C ASN A 128 -1.91 -5.87 4.45
N TYR A 129 -2.02 -6.16 3.15
CA TYR A 129 -0.87 -6.53 2.33
C TYR A 129 0.22 -5.45 2.32
N CYS A 130 -0.16 -4.19 2.12
CA CYS A 130 0.80 -3.07 2.06
C CYS A 130 1.42 -2.77 3.43
N VAL A 131 0.62 -2.74 4.50
CA VAL A 131 1.10 -2.58 5.88
C VAL A 131 2.07 -3.70 6.27
N SER A 132 1.73 -4.96 5.95
CA SER A 132 2.60 -6.11 6.22
C SER A 132 3.92 -6.03 5.47
N ALA A 133 3.89 -5.61 4.19
CA ALA A 133 5.08 -5.45 3.39
C ALA A 133 5.99 -4.34 3.94
N VAL A 134 5.40 -3.20 4.32
CA VAL A 134 6.12 -2.09 4.96
C VAL A 134 6.77 -2.56 6.26
N ALA A 135 6.00 -3.17 7.16
CA ALA A 135 6.51 -3.67 8.44
C ALA A 135 7.69 -4.65 8.26
N ALA A 136 7.56 -5.61 7.34
CA ALA A 136 8.60 -6.60 7.07
C ALA A 136 9.87 -5.98 6.46
N ILE A 137 9.73 -5.02 5.53
CA ILE A 137 10.89 -4.35 4.92
C ILE A 137 11.58 -3.46 5.96
N HIS A 138 10.82 -2.70 6.76
CA HIS A 138 11.40 -1.84 7.78
C HIS A 138 12.12 -2.63 8.85
N GLU A 139 11.55 -3.74 9.31
CA GLU A 139 12.20 -4.63 10.27
C GLU A 139 13.51 -5.20 9.71
N GLN A 140 13.52 -5.60 8.43
CA GLN A 140 14.72 -6.13 7.76
C GLN A 140 15.80 -5.07 7.52
N GLU A 141 15.43 -3.86 7.12
CA GLU A 141 16.38 -2.82 6.72
C GLU A 141 16.82 -1.91 7.87
N PHE A 142 15.98 -1.71 8.89
CA PHE A 142 16.22 -0.76 9.98
C PHE A 142 16.11 -1.38 11.37
N GLY A 143 15.77 -2.67 11.48
CA GLY A 143 15.67 -3.40 12.75
C GLY A 143 14.40 -3.12 13.55
N THR A 144 13.48 -2.30 13.04
CA THR A 144 12.20 -1.99 13.69
C THR A 144 11.08 -1.88 12.64
N ALA A 145 9.89 -2.37 12.97
CA ALA A 145 8.68 -2.15 12.17
C ALA A 145 7.97 -0.84 12.61
N PRO A 146 7.26 -0.13 11.70
CA PRO A 146 6.43 0.99 12.10
C PRO A 146 5.27 0.53 13.00
N THR A 147 4.91 1.37 13.96
CA THR A 147 3.74 1.13 14.81
C THR A 147 2.47 1.43 14.01
N ILE A 148 1.52 0.49 14.01
CA ILE A 148 0.19 0.72 13.46
C ILE A 148 -0.58 1.64 14.41
N ASP A 149 -1.14 2.72 13.88
CA ASP A 149 -1.95 3.66 14.64
C ASP A 149 -3.33 3.05 14.98
N LYS A 150 -3.88 3.40 16.15
CA LYS A 150 -5.17 2.89 16.63
C LYS A 150 -6.33 3.20 15.69
N CYS A 151 -6.22 4.22 14.83
CA CYS A 151 -7.25 4.49 13.83
C CYS A 151 -7.41 3.37 12.80
N ALA A 152 -6.44 2.46 12.66
CA ALA A 152 -6.58 1.27 11.83
C ALA A 152 -7.61 0.28 12.40
N ASP A 153 -7.91 0.34 13.70
CA ASP A 153 -8.92 -0.50 14.37
C ASP A 153 -10.30 0.19 14.46
N ASP A 154 -10.46 1.39 13.90
CA ASP A 154 -11.69 2.18 13.96
C ASP A 154 -12.50 2.08 12.65
N LEU A 155 -13.66 1.41 12.72
CA LEU A 155 -14.57 1.23 11.59
C LEU A 155 -14.99 2.56 10.93
N ARG A 156 -15.13 3.65 11.69
CA ARG A 156 -15.48 4.96 11.12
C ARG A 156 -14.36 5.49 10.21
N THR A 157 -13.11 5.27 10.57
CA THR A 157 -11.96 5.58 9.73
C THR A 157 -12.02 4.79 8.42
N TRP A 158 -12.40 3.51 8.47
CA TRP A 158 -12.56 2.67 7.28
C TRP A 158 -13.71 3.10 6.36
N TRP A 159 -14.81 3.61 6.91
CA TRP A 159 -15.88 4.23 6.12
C TRP A 159 -15.36 5.42 5.30
N SER A 160 -14.69 6.37 5.98
CA SER A 160 -14.10 7.55 5.33
C SER A 160 -13.07 7.13 4.29
N TYR A 161 -12.21 6.18 4.64
CA TYR A 161 -11.21 5.63 3.73
C TYR A 161 -11.84 5.09 2.45
N ARG A 162 -12.82 4.19 2.56
CA ARG A 162 -13.51 3.59 1.41
C ARG A 162 -14.17 4.65 0.53
N GLU A 163 -14.87 5.60 1.14
CA GLU A 163 -15.55 6.68 0.43
C GLU A 163 -14.55 7.50 -0.40
N ASN A 164 -13.50 8.01 0.25
CA ASN A 164 -12.51 8.88 -0.39
C ASN A 164 -11.76 8.18 -1.52
N VAL A 165 -11.33 6.92 -1.34
CA VAL A 165 -10.57 6.23 -2.40
C VAL A 165 -11.43 5.70 -3.55
N THR A 166 -12.74 5.56 -3.33
CA THR A 166 -13.69 5.29 -4.41
C THR A 166 -13.79 6.50 -5.34
N GLU A 167 -13.76 7.71 -4.79
CA GLU A 167 -13.75 8.95 -5.58
C GLU A 167 -12.37 9.26 -6.17
N MET A 168 -11.31 9.16 -5.35
CA MET A 168 -9.94 9.47 -5.74
C MET A 168 -8.96 8.44 -5.15
N PRO A 169 -8.52 7.44 -5.93
CA PRO A 169 -7.62 6.39 -5.45
C PRO A 169 -6.32 6.90 -4.82
N ALA A 170 -5.82 8.08 -5.22
CA ALA A 170 -4.61 8.68 -4.66
C ALA A 170 -4.66 8.85 -3.13
N TYR A 171 -5.85 9.04 -2.55
CA TYR A 171 -6.01 9.12 -1.10
C TYR A 171 -5.55 7.85 -0.35
N ALA A 172 -5.44 6.71 -1.04
CA ALA A 172 -4.85 5.50 -0.47
C ALA A 172 -3.46 5.73 0.12
N VAL A 173 -2.65 6.60 -0.50
CA VAL A 173 -1.31 6.94 0.01
C VAL A 173 -1.40 7.67 1.35
N ALA A 174 -2.29 8.67 1.44
CA ALA A 174 -2.52 9.43 2.67
C ALA A 174 -3.13 8.58 3.80
N PHE A 175 -4.06 7.68 3.48
CA PHE A 175 -4.60 6.75 4.47
C PHE A 175 -3.55 5.75 4.96
N LEU A 176 -2.65 5.26 4.10
CA LEU A 176 -1.54 4.42 4.53
C LEU A 176 -0.60 5.15 5.49
N ASP A 177 -0.25 6.41 5.19
CA ASP A 177 0.54 7.25 6.11
C ASP A 177 -0.17 7.35 7.47
N ARG A 178 -1.48 7.60 7.47
CA ARG A 178 -2.29 7.70 8.69
C ARG A 178 -2.28 6.40 9.49
N PHE A 179 -2.48 5.26 8.83
CA PHE A 179 -2.47 3.93 9.49
C PHE A 179 -1.12 3.57 10.08
N LEU A 180 -0.03 4.14 9.56
CA LEU A 180 1.33 3.97 10.09
C LEU A 180 1.75 5.11 11.01
N GLY A 181 0.79 5.90 11.52
CA GLY A 181 1.02 6.95 12.51
C GLY A 181 1.71 8.21 11.98
N SER A 182 1.83 8.36 10.66
CA SER A 182 2.42 9.53 10.01
C SER A 182 1.37 10.58 9.66
N GLU A 183 1.78 11.85 9.61
CA GLU A 183 0.92 12.96 9.18
C GLU A 183 0.62 12.84 7.66
N PRO A 184 -0.64 12.65 7.25
CA PRO A 184 -0.97 12.45 5.83
C PRO A 184 -0.91 13.74 5.02
N ASN A 185 -0.52 13.65 3.75
CA ASN A 185 -0.69 14.74 2.80
C ASN A 185 -1.98 14.57 2.00
N TRP A 186 -3.07 15.21 2.45
CA TRP A 186 -4.35 15.18 1.74
C TRP A 186 -4.40 16.02 0.46
N VAL A 187 -3.48 16.98 0.27
CA VAL A 187 -3.51 17.90 -0.88
C VAL A 187 -2.85 17.28 -2.11
N SER A 188 -1.75 16.55 -1.92
CA SER A 188 -1.06 15.84 -3.00
C SER A 188 -0.52 14.50 -2.50
N PRO A 189 -1.41 13.53 -2.22
CA PRO A 189 -1.06 12.27 -1.56
C PRO A 189 0.04 11.47 -2.26
N ASP A 190 0.03 11.45 -3.58
CA ASP A 190 0.93 10.66 -4.41
C ASP A 190 2.12 11.46 -4.98
N HIS A 191 2.43 12.62 -4.41
CA HIS A 191 3.56 13.46 -4.81
C HIS A 191 4.68 13.43 -3.76
N VAL A 192 5.76 12.67 -4.04
CA VAL A 192 6.89 12.47 -3.11
C VAL A 192 7.48 13.77 -2.55
N PRO A 193 7.81 14.79 -3.37
CA PRO A 193 8.41 16.04 -2.87
C PRO A 193 7.52 16.79 -1.87
N SER A 194 6.21 16.57 -1.89
CA SER A 194 5.27 17.23 -0.96
C SER A 194 5.17 16.51 0.40
N ARG A 195 5.70 15.29 0.52
CA ARG A 195 5.71 14.54 1.79
C ARG A 195 6.49 15.29 2.86
N ARG A 196 6.03 15.20 4.12
CA ARG A 196 6.62 15.95 5.23
C ARG A 196 8.09 15.61 5.45
N ALA A 197 8.43 14.32 5.50
CA ALA A 197 9.81 13.84 5.67
C ALA A 197 10.72 14.36 4.55
N MET A 198 10.25 14.27 3.29
CA MET A 198 10.97 14.77 2.12
C MET A 198 11.20 16.28 2.16
N ARG A 199 10.17 17.07 2.52
CA ARG A 199 10.31 18.52 2.67
C ARG A 199 11.31 18.89 3.77
N GLN A 200 11.27 18.20 4.90
CA GLN A 200 12.20 18.44 6.01
C GLN A 200 13.65 18.14 5.61
N MET A 201 13.89 17.03 4.90
CA MET A 201 15.23 16.67 4.45
C MET A 201 15.75 17.59 3.33
N LEU A 202 14.89 18.00 2.39
CA LEU A 202 15.27 18.97 1.36
C LEU A 202 15.58 20.35 1.96
N GLN A 203 14.86 20.77 3.00
CA GLN A 203 15.13 22.01 3.74
C GLN A 203 16.46 21.94 4.50
N SER A 204 16.75 20.81 5.17
CA SER A 204 18.02 20.63 5.88
C SER A 204 19.23 20.62 4.92
N LEU A 205 19.08 19.98 3.76
CA LEU A 205 20.12 19.94 2.71
C LEU A 205 20.34 21.30 2.01
N SER A 206 19.31 22.15 1.94
CA SER A 206 19.41 23.48 1.33
C SER A 206 19.87 24.58 2.29
N GLY A 207 20.10 24.25 3.57
CA GLY A 207 20.63 25.20 4.57
C GLY A 207 19.70 26.36 4.92
N GLN A 208 18.41 26.30 4.55
CA GLN A 208 17.44 27.32 4.93
C GLN A 208 16.81 26.99 6.29
N PRO A 209 16.88 27.90 7.30
CA PRO A 209 16.19 27.69 8.55
C PRO A 209 14.67 27.68 8.31
N ALA A 210 13.97 26.79 9.02
CA ALA A 210 12.52 26.75 9.03
C ALA A 210 11.99 28.13 9.45
N THR A 211 11.44 28.89 8.51
CA THR A 211 10.80 30.17 8.78
C THR A 211 9.62 29.91 9.71
N GLY A 212 9.82 30.23 11.00
CA GLY A 212 8.76 30.28 11.98
C GLY A 212 7.70 31.26 11.52
N LEU A 213 6.44 30.82 11.55
CA LEU A 213 5.29 31.70 11.40
C LEU A 213 5.33 32.78 12.51
N PRO A 214 5.12 34.06 12.18
CA PRO A 214 4.96 35.09 13.20
C PRO A 214 3.61 34.91 13.90
N THR A 215 3.66 34.72 15.21
CA THR A 215 2.49 34.85 16.08
C THR A 215 2.00 36.30 16.02
N GLN A 216 0.74 36.50 15.64
CA GLN A 216 -0.05 37.68 16.02
C GLN A 216 -1.12 37.23 17.01
#